data_AF-A0A957ECH8-F1
#
_entry.id   AF-A0A957ECH8-F1
#
_cell.length_a   1.000
_cell.length_b   1.000
_cell.length_c   1.000
_cell.angle_alpha   90.00
_cell.angle_beta   90.00
_cell.angle_gamma   90.00
#
_symmetry.space_group_name_H-M   'P 1'
#
loop_
_entity.id
_entity.type
_entity.pdbx_description
1 polymer ?
#
loop_
_entity_poly.entity_id
_entity_poly.type
_entity_poly.pdbx_seq_one_letter_code
_entity_poly.pdbx_strand_id
1 'polypeptide(L)'
;SKDHNVRLRELALKQGLSLNEHAFTPTDGGDEILCASEEDLYEVLNLPYIIPTLREDRGEIEAAQKGELPKVIQIEQIVSDLHMHTTWSDGKMSVLEMAQAAQARGMQYIVISDHSQSLGIANGLTPERLWQEAEEIAAANEQMGPDFRILHGTEMEIKADGTLDFEDEVLARLDFVTASLHVSLSQPREQVMLRIMTALNNPHVDMIAHPTGRLLPDRPGADLDMEQVLQTAVSTQTILEINANPARLDLRDSHVRRAVELGVTLAINCDAHHVDHFELLHYGVATAQRGWATAETIVNSWPIAKLLAFLQEKQG
;
A
#
# COMPACT_ATOMS: atom_id res chain seq x y z
N SER A 1 6.53 12.20 17.34
CA SER A 1 6.16 13.59 17.00
C SER A 1 6.35 14.52 18.20
N LYS A 2 6.16 15.83 18.04
CA LYS A 2 6.08 16.76 19.18
C LYS A 2 4.97 16.33 20.15
N ASP A 3 3.81 15.99 19.62
CA ASP A 3 2.62 15.70 20.42
C ASP A 3 2.79 14.40 21.22
N HIS A 4 3.36 13.36 20.62
CA HIS A 4 3.74 12.14 21.34
C HIS A 4 4.67 12.42 22.54
N ASN A 5 5.68 13.29 22.36
CA ASN A 5 6.58 13.68 23.44
C ASN A 5 5.85 14.44 24.57
N VAL A 6 4.85 15.27 24.23
CA VAL A 6 4.01 15.95 25.23
C VAL A 6 3.27 14.91 26.07
N ARG A 7 2.68 13.89 25.45
CA ARG A 7 1.98 12.80 26.17
C ARG A 7 2.91 12.03 27.11
N LEU A 8 4.12 11.67 26.67
CA LEU A 8 5.09 10.99 27.54
C LEU A 8 5.46 11.85 28.76
N ARG A 9 5.65 13.16 28.58
CA ARG A 9 5.93 14.10 29.68
C ARG A 9 4.75 14.24 30.64
N GLU A 10 3.52 14.29 30.12
CA GLU A 10 2.31 14.30 30.96
C GLU A 10 2.17 13.02 31.80
N LEU A 11 2.53 11.85 31.24
CA LEU A 11 2.54 10.59 31.97
C LEU A 11 3.63 10.57 33.05
N ALA A 12 4.84 11.04 32.72
CA ALA A 12 5.92 11.17 33.69
C ALA A 12 5.48 12.03 34.89
N LEU A 13 4.87 13.19 34.62
CA LEU A 13 4.41 14.11 35.67
C LEU A 13 3.35 13.49 36.58
N LYS A 14 2.42 12.70 36.01
CA LYS A 14 1.42 11.95 36.79
C LYS A 14 2.05 10.91 37.72
N GLN A 15 3.26 10.44 37.40
CA GLN A 15 4.04 9.53 38.23
C GLN A 15 5.01 10.26 39.18
N GLY A 16 4.96 11.60 39.24
CA GLY A 16 5.86 12.40 40.07
C GLY A 16 7.25 12.61 39.46
N LEU A 17 7.41 12.38 38.15
CA LEU A 17 8.66 12.50 37.41
C LEU A 17 8.59 13.65 36.39
N SER A 18 9.69 14.37 36.18
CA SER A 18 9.87 15.28 35.05
C SER A 18 10.72 14.59 33.98
N LEU A 19 10.23 14.52 32.74
CA LEU A 19 10.95 13.93 31.61
C LEU A 19 11.55 15.03 30.70
N ASN A 20 12.85 14.94 30.45
CA ASN A 20 13.58 15.73 29.45
C ASN A 20 14.41 14.83 28.51
N GLU A 21 15.23 15.42 27.64
CA GLU A 21 16.09 14.70 26.69
C GLU A 21 17.25 13.90 27.33
N HIS A 22 17.48 14.04 28.63
CA HIS A 22 18.61 13.43 29.35
C HIS A 22 18.19 12.36 30.36
N ALA A 23 17.08 12.59 31.08
CA ALA A 23 16.68 11.75 32.22
C ALA A 23 15.21 11.93 32.61
N PHE A 24 14.75 11.05 33.49
CA PHE A 24 13.63 11.35 34.39
C PHE A 24 14.16 11.90 35.72
N THR A 25 13.61 13.01 36.18
CA THR A 25 13.97 13.63 37.46
C THR A 25 12.78 13.58 38.42
N PRO A 26 12.91 12.96 39.61
CA PRO A 26 11.86 13.01 40.63
C PRO A 26 11.52 14.44 41.04
N THR A 27 10.23 14.76 41.05
CA THR A 27 9.74 16.12 41.36
C THR A 27 9.87 16.49 42.85
N ASP A 28 10.14 15.51 43.71
CA ASP A 28 10.40 15.67 45.14
C ASP A 28 11.90 15.81 45.48
N GLY A 29 12.79 15.85 44.48
CA GLY A 29 14.22 16.09 44.65
C GLY A 29 15.07 14.83 44.83
N GLY A 30 14.58 13.66 44.41
CA GLY A 30 15.35 12.42 44.33
C GLY A 30 16.39 12.38 43.19
N ASP A 31 17.16 11.30 43.14
CA ASP A 31 18.18 11.06 42.12
C ASP A 31 17.57 10.85 40.73
N GLU A 32 18.29 11.28 39.69
CA GLU A 32 17.87 11.10 38.29
C GLU A 32 17.86 9.63 37.87
N ILE A 33 16.87 9.27 37.05
CA ILE A 33 16.77 7.96 36.41
C ILE A 33 17.24 8.11 34.96
N LEU A 34 18.40 7.52 34.67
CA LEU A 34 18.99 7.50 33.33
C LEU A 34 18.50 6.28 32.56
N CYS A 35 18.15 6.47 31.29
CA CYS A 35 17.72 5.42 30.37
C CYS A 35 18.83 5.17 29.34
N ALA A 36 19.30 3.93 29.19
CA ALA A 36 20.33 3.59 28.22
C ALA A 36 19.74 3.30 26.83
N SER A 37 18.45 2.98 26.78
CA SER A 37 17.67 2.69 25.58
C SER A 37 16.33 3.42 25.60
N GLU A 38 15.64 3.44 24.45
CA GLU A 38 14.27 3.95 24.40
C GLU A 38 13.31 3.00 25.14
N GLU A 39 13.58 1.69 25.12
CA GLU A 39 12.82 0.67 25.84
C GLU A 39 12.80 0.95 27.35
N ASP A 40 13.96 1.27 27.95
CA ASP A 40 14.06 1.66 29.36
C ASP A 40 13.15 2.86 29.68
N LEU A 41 13.07 3.84 28.76
CA LEU A 41 12.23 5.03 28.92
C LEU A 41 10.74 4.66 28.97
N TYR A 42 10.29 3.77 28.08
CA TYR A 42 8.90 3.31 28.09
C TYR A 42 8.60 2.45 29.33
N GLU A 43 9.55 1.62 29.77
CA GLU A 43 9.42 0.82 30.99
C GLU A 43 9.22 1.70 32.25
N VAL A 44 9.99 2.79 32.40
CA VAL A 44 9.80 3.77 33.49
C VAL A 44 8.36 4.32 33.47
N LEU A 45 7.79 4.54 32.29
CA LEU A 45 6.43 5.04 32.12
C LEU A 45 5.34 3.97 32.24
N ASN A 46 5.69 2.71 32.54
CA ASN A 46 4.79 1.55 32.52
C ASN A 46 4.09 1.36 31.17
N LEU A 47 4.82 1.57 30.08
CA LEU A 47 4.37 1.36 28.71
C LEU A 47 5.24 0.29 28.02
N PRO A 48 4.69 -0.51 27.11
CA PRO A 48 5.53 -1.23 26.15
C PRO A 48 6.25 -0.26 25.21
N TYR A 49 7.33 -0.72 24.59
CA TYR A 49 8.01 0.05 23.53
C TYR A 49 7.04 0.34 22.37
N ILE A 50 6.87 1.63 22.07
CA ILE A 50 6.06 2.09 20.94
C ILE A 50 7.02 2.40 19.78
N ILE A 51 6.89 1.69 18.67
CA ILE A 51 7.78 1.89 17.52
C ILE A 51 7.63 3.31 16.92
N PRO A 52 8.68 3.88 16.30
CA PRO A 52 8.65 5.26 15.81
C PRO A 52 7.49 5.62 14.87
N THR A 53 7.07 4.69 14.00
CA THR A 53 5.99 4.92 13.03
C THR A 53 4.61 5.12 13.67
N LEU A 54 4.42 4.73 14.95
CA LEU A 54 3.16 4.95 15.66
C LEU A 54 3.12 6.25 16.47
N ARG A 55 4.28 6.92 16.66
CA ARG A 55 4.46 8.03 17.62
C ARG A 55 3.93 9.37 17.10
N GLU A 56 2.63 9.45 16.86
CA GLU A 56 1.95 10.61 16.26
C GLU A 56 0.83 11.20 17.11
N ASP A 57 0.65 10.74 18.35
CA ASP A 57 -0.48 11.11 19.24
C ASP A 57 -1.85 10.88 18.58
N ARG A 58 -2.02 9.67 18.02
CA ARG A 58 -3.23 9.21 17.33
C ARG A 58 -3.86 7.98 18.00
N GLY A 59 -3.62 7.84 19.30
CA GLY A 59 -4.16 6.76 20.14
C GLY A 59 -3.14 5.70 20.55
N GLU A 60 -1.87 5.83 20.14
CA GLU A 60 -0.83 4.83 20.42
C GLU A 60 -0.53 4.72 21.92
N ILE A 61 -0.62 5.83 22.66
CA ILE A 61 -0.41 5.84 24.11
C ILE A 61 -1.54 5.10 24.82
N GLU A 62 -2.78 5.39 24.46
CA GLU A 62 -3.96 4.75 25.05
C GLU A 62 -3.99 3.25 24.72
N ALA A 63 -3.64 2.87 23.50
CA ALA A 63 -3.51 1.46 23.11
C ALA A 63 -2.38 0.77 23.88
N ALA A 64 -1.23 1.43 24.06
CA ALA A 64 -0.10 0.90 24.83
C ALA A 64 -0.49 0.64 26.30
N GLN A 65 -1.20 1.57 26.94
CA GLN A 65 -1.67 1.42 28.32
C GLN A 65 -2.65 0.25 28.51
N LYS A 66 -3.43 -0.07 27.47
CA LYS A 66 -4.38 -1.20 27.49
C LYS A 66 -3.76 -2.52 27.04
N GLY A 67 -2.52 -2.52 26.56
CA GLY A 67 -1.90 -3.69 25.93
C GLY A 67 -2.52 -4.05 24.57
N GLU A 68 -3.07 -3.06 23.87
CA GLU A 68 -3.83 -3.19 22.61
C GLU A 68 -3.07 -2.62 21.40
N LEU A 69 -1.75 -2.41 21.51
CA LEU A 69 -0.95 -1.96 20.37
C LEU A 69 -1.04 -2.97 19.22
N PRO A 70 -1.23 -2.50 17.97
CA PRO A 70 -1.28 -3.40 16.83
C PRO A 70 0.10 -4.01 16.56
N LYS A 71 0.11 -5.29 16.18
CA LYS A 71 1.28 -5.91 15.57
C LYS A 71 1.33 -5.50 14.09
N VAL A 72 1.88 -4.32 13.83
CA VAL A 72 1.93 -3.76 12.47
C VAL A 72 2.80 -4.59 11.53
N ILE A 73 2.50 -4.49 10.24
CA ILE A 73 3.24 -5.15 9.15
C ILE A 73 4.74 -4.85 9.22
N GLN A 74 5.57 -5.89 9.04
CA GLN A 74 7.02 -5.78 8.87
C GLN A 74 7.41 -6.10 7.42
N ILE A 75 8.56 -5.57 6.97
CA ILE A 75 9.00 -5.71 5.58
C ILE A 75 9.25 -7.17 5.19
N GLU A 76 9.75 -7.99 6.12
CA GLU A 76 10.02 -9.42 5.92
C GLU A 76 8.74 -10.25 5.76
N GLN A 77 7.58 -9.67 6.08
CA GLN A 77 6.28 -10.33 5.88
C GLN A 77 5.71 -10.07 4.49
N ILE A 78 6.31 -9.18 3.69
CA ILE A 78 5.90 -8.92 2.32
C ILE A 78 6.47 -10.00 1.41
N VAL A 79 5.59 -10.78 0.78
CA VAL A 79 5.93 -11.90 -0.10
C VAL A 79 5.56 -11.66 -1.56
N SER A 80 4.97 -10.51 -1.90
CA SER A 80 4.64 -10.17 -3.29
C SER A 80 4.63 -8.67 -3.55
N ASP A 81 4.76 -8.30 -4.83
CA ASP A 81 4.45 -6.97 -5.35
C ASP A 81 3.42 -7.12 -6.48
N LEU A 82 2.32 -6.39 -6.39
CA LEU A 82 1.15 -6.54 -7.27
C LEU A 82 1.04 -5.42 -8.33
N HIS A 83 2.04 -4.54 -8.43
CA HIS A 83 2.01 -3.44 -9.39
C HIS A 83 3.42 -3.10 -9.89
N MET A 84 3.71 -3.54 -11.12
CA MET A 84 4.96 -3.24 -11.82
C MET A 84 4.78 -3.29 -13.33
N HIS A 85 5.76 -2.71 -14.02
CA HIS A 85 5.76 -2.48 -15.45
C HIS A 85 7.01 -3.08 -16.08
N THR A 86 6.87 -3.57 -17.30
CA THR A 86 7.93 -4.22 -18.05
C THR A 86 8.23 -3.46 -19.33
N THR A 87 9.07 -4.03 -20.20
CA THR A 87 9.30 -3.48 -21.53
C THR A 87 8.07 -3.50 -22.45
N TRP A 88 6.95 -4.08 -22.01
CA TRP A 88 5.69 -4.07 -22.76
C TRP A 88 5.04 -2.68 -22.77
N SER A 89 5.01 -1.95 -21.65
CA SER A 89 4.64 -0.53 -21.60
C SER A 89 5.89 0.36 -21.54
N ASP A 90 6.26 0.80 -20.35
CA ASP A 90 7.21 1.87 -20.06
C ASP A 90 8.22 1.51 -18.98
N GLY A 91 8.15 0.28 -18.47
CA GLY A 91 9.22 -0.35 -17.72
C GLY A 91 10.49 -0.53 -18.55
N LYS A 92 11.54 -1.01 -17.88
CA LYS A 92 12.90 -1.12 -18.44
C LYS A 92 13.45 -2.54 -18.46
N MET A 93 12.69 -3.47 -17.90
CA MET A 93 13.08 -4.85 -17.68
C MET A 93 12.05 -5.77 -18.32
N SER A 94 12.49 -6.90 -18.85
CA SER A 94 11.60 -7.96 -19.31
C SER A 94 10.82 -8.59 -18.14
N VAL A 95 9.79 -9.37 -18.47
CA VAL A 95 9.00 -10.11 -17.47
C VAL A 95 9.90 -11.01 -16.62
N LEU A 96 10.82 -11.74 -17.26
CA LEU A 96 11.72 -12.67 -16.58
C LEU A 96 12.71 -11.95 -15.66
N GLU A 97 13.28 -10.82 -16.09
CA GLU A 97 14.21 -10.05 -15.26
C GLU A 97 13.52 -9.49 -14.01
N MET A 98 12.28 -9.00 -14.13
CA MET A 98 11.47 -8.56 -12.98
C MET A 98 11.19 -9.72 -12.02
N ALA A 99 10.78 -10.88 -12.55
CA ALA A 99 10.50 -12.08 -11.76
C ALA A 99 11.74 -12.57 -10.99
N GLN A 100 12.90 -12.64 -11.64
CA GLN A 100 14.15 -13.04 -11.00
C GLN A 100 14.57 -12.06 -9.91
N ALA A 101 14.43 -10.75 -10.15
CA ALA A 101 14.77 -9.72 -9.18
C ALA A 101 13.84 -9.73 -7.95
N ALA A 102 12.55 -10.01 -8.15
CA ALA A 102 11.58 -10.19 -7.08
C ALA A 102 11.87 -11.45 -6.26
N GLN A 103 12.11 -12.58 -6.92
CA GLN A 103 12.45 -13.84 -6.26
C GLN A 103 13.75 -13.72 -5.43
N ALA A 104 14.76 -13.04 -5.96
CA ALA A 104 16.02 -12.79 -5.24
C ALA A 104 15.83 -11.98 -3.94
N ARG A 105 14.71 -11.25 -3.82
CA ARG A 105 14.30 -10.50 -2.62
C ARG A 105 13.35 -11.27 -1.70
N GLY A 106 13.13 -12.55 -1.97
CA GLY A 106 12.28 -13.41 -1.15
C GLY A 106 10.78 -13.33 -1.46
N MET A 107 10.39 -12.63 -2.52
CA MET A 107 9.01 -12.68 -3.00
C MET A 107 8.69 -14.06 -3.57
N GLN A 108 7.44 -14.48 -3.40
CA GLN A 108 6.89 -15.76 -3.86
C GLN A 108 6.11 -15.61 -5.16
N TYR A 109 5.55 -14.43 -5.40
CA TYR A 109 4.84 -14.13 -6.64
C TYR A 109 4.79 -12.64 -6.91
N ILE A 110 4.53 -12.29 -8.17
CA ILE A 110 4.34 -10.91 -8.63
C ILE A 110 3.17 -10.83 -9.60
N VAL A 111 2.65 -9.62 -9.79
CA VAL A 111 1.72 -9.30 -10.88
C VAL A 111 2.43 -8.37 -11.84
N ILE A 112 2.45 -8.73 -13.12
CA ILE A 112 2.83 -7.80 -14.19
C ILE A 112 1.58 -7.02 -14.58
N SER A 113 1.67 -5.69 -14.51
CA SER A 113 0.54 -4.76 -14.58
C SER A 113 0.81 -3.64 -15.59
N ASP A 114 1.36 -3.98 -16.77
CA ASP A 114 1.64 -3.01 -17.81
C ASP A 114 0.37 -2.22 -18.23
N HIS A 115 0.59 -0.96 -18.64
CA HIS A 115 -0.50 0.00 -18.86
C HIS A 115 -1.42 -0.38 -20.02
N SER A 116 -2.71 -0.03 -19.92
CA SER A 116 -3.69 -0.23 -20.98
C SER A 116 -3.64 0.82 -22.11
N GLN A 117 -4.31 0.51 -23.23
CA GLN A 117 -4.20 1.17 -24.53
C GLN A 117 -4.30 2.71 -24.56
N SER A 118 -5.08 3.35 -23.70
CA SER A 118 -5.31 4.80 -23.80
C SER A 118 -4.16 5.64 -23.26
N LEU A 119 -3.24 5.06 -22.50
CA LEU A 119 -2.06 5.75 -21.98
C LEU A 119 -0.93 5.75 -23.01
N GLY A 120 -1.14 6.45 -24.12
CA GLY A 120 -0.21 6.45 -25.26
C GLY A 120 1.21 6.95 -24.96
N ILE A 121 1.38 7.78 -23.92
CA ILE A 121 2.71 8.24 -23.47
C ILE A 121 3.53 7.07 -22.90
N ALA A 122 2.87 6.05 -22.36
CA ALA A 122 3.47 4.87 -21.75
C ALA A 122 3.48 3.64 -22.68
N ASN A 123 3.19 3.81 -23.98
CA ASN A 123 3.11 2.70 -24.93
C ASN A 123 2.13 1.59 -24.50
N GLY A 124 0.97 1.98 -23.94
CA GLY A 124 -0.03 1.07 -23.42
C GLY A 124 -0.48 -0.02 -24.40
N LEU A 125 -0.84 -1.18 -23.86
CA LEU A 125 -1.11 -2.39 -24.62
C LEU A 125 -2.53 -2.39 -25.18
N THR A 126 -2.67 -2.75 -26.46
CA THR A 126 -3.96 -3.18 -27.02
C THR A 126 -4.28 -4.60 -26.54
N PRO A 127 -5.54 -5.07 -26.65
CA PRO A 127 -5.88 -6.45 -26.29
C PRO A 127 -5.00 -7.49 -27.00
N GLU A 128 -4.62 -7.26 -28.25
CA GLU A 128 -3.73 -8.15 -28.99
C GLU A 128 -2.33 -8.22 -28.37
N ARG A 129 -1.76 -7.08 -27.95
CA ARG A 129 -0.45 -7.03 -27.29
C ARG A 129 -0.50 -7.64 -25.89
N LEU A 130 -1.59 -7.45 -25.15
CA LEU A 130 -1.83 -8.06 -23.85
C LEU A 130 -1.77 -9.60 -23.94
N TRP A 131 -2.29 -10.20 -25.01
CA TRP A 131 -2.18 -11.65 -25.19
C TRP A 131 -0.79 -12.11 -25.62
N GLN A 132 0.01 -11.26 -26.26
CA GLN A 132 1.41 -11.56 -26.55
C GLN A 132 2.27 -11.51 -25.27
N GLU A 133 1.99 -10.54 -24.38
CA GLU A 133 2.59 -10.49 -23.05
C GLU A 133 2.25 -11.74 -22.23
N ALA A 134 1.02 -12.24 -22.31
CA ALA A 134 0.62 -13.49 -21.67
C ALA A 134 1.48 -14.70 -22.12
N GLU A 135 1.91 -14.74 -23.38
CA GLU A 135 2.83 -15.78 -23.89
C GLU A 135 4.23 -15.64 -23.27
N GLU A 136 4.76 -14.42 -23.11
CA GLU A 136 6.02 -14.18 -22.41
C GLU A 136 5.92 -14.55 -20.91
N ILE A 137 4.82 -14.18 -20.24
CA ILE A 137 4.54 -14.55 -18.85
C ILE A 137 4.46 -16.06 -18.68
N ALA A 138 3.83 -16.78 -19.62
CA ALA A 138 3.80 -18.24 -19.59
C ALA A 138 5.21 -18.84 -19.70
N ALA A 139 6.02 -18.37 -20.66
CA ALA A 139 7.39 -18.81 -20.84
C ALA A 139 8.31 -18.45 -19.64
N ALA A 140 8.09 -17.30 -19.01
CA ALA A 140 8.82 -16.89 -17.82
C ALA A 140 8.42 -17.76 -16.60
N ASN A 141 7.13 -18.06 -16.41
CA ASN A 141 6.68 -19.00 -15.39
C ASN A 141 7.31 -20.39 -15.53
N GLU A 142 7.42 -20.91 -16.76
CA GLU A 142 8.11 -22.19 -17.01
C GLU A 142 9.58 -22.14 -16.57
N GLN A 143 10.27 -21.02 -16.80
CA GLN A 143 11.67 -20.83 -16.42
C GLN A 143 11.86 -20.61 -14.90
N MET A 144 10.95 -19.89 -14.26
CA MET A 144 10.99 -19.63 -12.81
C MET A 144 10.70 -20.89 -11.98
N GLY A 145 9.96 -21.83 -12.55
CA GLY A 145 9.62 -23.10 -11.89
C GLY A 145 8.48 -22.96 -10.87
N PRO A 146 8.16 -24.04 -10.13
CA PRO A 146 6.95 -24.12 -9.31
C PRO A 146 6.97 -23.25 -8.04
N ASP A 147 8.15 -22.79 -7.60
CA ASP A 147 8.33 -22.05 -6.35
C ASP A 147 8.06 -20.54 -6.49
N PHE A 148 7.84 -20.05 -7.72
CA PHE A 148 7.56 -18.64 -7.98
C PHE A 148 6.49 -18.49 -9.07
N ARG A 149 5.54 -17.58 -8.87
CA ARG A 149 4.44 -17.37 -9.81
C ARG A 149 4.41 -15.92 -10.32
N ILE A 150 4.26 -15.77 -11.63
CA ILE A 150 3.97 -14.50 -12.28
C ILE A 150 2.50 -14.54 -12.69
N LEU A 151 1.71 -13.60 -12.18
CA LEU A 151 0.32 -13.38 -12.54
C LEU A 151 0.23 -12.36 -13.67
N HIS A 152 -0.65 -12.62 -14.63
CA HIS A 152 -0.90 -11.73 -15.75
C HIS A 152 -2.01 -10.74 -15.40
N GLY A 153 -1.64 -9.48 -15.22
CA GLY A 153 -2.57 -8.40 -14.93
C GLY A 153 -2.45 -7.25 -15.92
N THR A 154 -3.06 -6.13 -15.55
CA THR A 154 -2.94 -4.86 -16.26
C THR A 154 -3.17 -3.72 -15.28
N GLU A 155 -2.58 -2.57 -15.56
CA GLU A 155 -3.03 -1.31 -15.00
C GLU A 155 -3.92 -0.58 -16.01
N MET A 156 -5.23 -0.71 -15.80
CA MET A 156 -6.28 -0.18 -16.65
C MET A 156 -6.57 1.29 -16.36
N GLU A 157 -6.52 2.12 -17.39
CA GLU A 157 -6.93 3.52 -17.28
C GLU A 157 -8.43 3.66 -16.99
N ILE A 158 -8.74 4.51 -16.03
CA ILE A 158 -10.08 5.05 -15.83
C ILE A 158 -10.18 6.36 -16.61
N LYS A 159 -10.82 6.34 -17.77
CA LYS A 159 -10.85 7.47 -18.71
C LYS A 159 -11.52 8.71 -18.11
N ALA A 160 -11.29 9.85 -18.74
CA ALA A 160 -11.81 11.15 -18.31
C ALA A 160 -13.35 11.23 -18.23
N ASP A 161 -14.06 10.37 -18.97
CA ASP A 161 -15.53 10.27 -18.96
C ASP A 161 -16.07 9.22 -17.97
N GLY A 162 -15.22 8.43 -17.31
CA GLY A 162 -15.61 7.38 -16.37
C GLY A 162 -15.58 5.97 -16.96
N THR A 163 -15.47 5.83 -18.28
CA THR A 163 -15.38 4.50 -18.90
C THR A 163 -14.00 3.88 -18.66
N LEU A 164 -13.94 2.55 -18.66
CA LEU A 164 -12.71 1.78 -18.49
C LEU A 164 -12.09 1.45 -19.85
N ASP A 165 -10.80 1.10 -19.84
CA ASP A 165 -10.02 1.00 -21.06
C ASP A 165 -10.24 -0.28 -21.87
N PHE A 166 -10.60 -1.36 -21.19
CA PHE A 166 -10.92 -2.66 -21.79
C PHE A 166 -12.36 -3.08 -21.50
N GLU A 167 -12.89 -3.91 -22.39
CA GLU A 167 -14.20 -4.56 -22.24
C GLU A 167 -14.12 -5.70 -21.22
N ASP A 168 -15.24 -6.03 -20.58
CA ASP A 168 -15.33 -7.08 -19.55
C ASP A 168 -14.80 -8.45 -20.02
N GLU A 169 -14.99 -8.80 -21.31
CA GLU A 169 -14.48 -10.06 -21.88
C GLU A 169 -12.95 -10.16 -21.88
N VAL A 170 -12.25 -9.02 -21.98
CA VAL A 170 -10.79 -8.97 -21.86
C VAL A 170 -10.39 -9.09 -20.39
N LEU A 171 -11.07 -8.34 -19.51
CA LEU A 171 -10.77 -8.29 -18.09
C LEU A 171 -10.99 -9.65 -17.40
N ALA A 172 -12.04 -10.38 -17.78
CA ALA A 172 -12.37 -11.70 -17.22
C ALA A 172 -11.31 -12.79 -17.49
N ARG A 173 -10.35 -12.52 -18.38
CA ARG A 173 -9.26 -13.45 -18.73
C ARG A 173 -7.94 -13.12 -18.04
N LEU A 174 -7.86 -12.01 -17.32
CA LEU A 174 -6.68 -11.62 -16.54
C LEU A 174 -6.71 -12.29 -15.15
N ASP A 175 -5.53 -12.53 -14.59
CA ASP A 175 -5.39 -13.06 -13.23
C ASP A 175 -5.65 -11.95 -12.18
N PHE A 176 -5.38 -10.69 -12.53
CA PHE A 176 -5.49 -9.55 -11.63
C PHE A 176 -5.69 -8.23 -12.40
N VAL A 177 -6.72 -7.46 -12.06
CA VAL A 177 -6.97 -6.16 -12.72
C VAL A 177 -6.76 -5.00 -11.75
N THR A 178 -5.81 -4.14 -12.08
CA THR A 178 -5.61 -2.87 -11.41
C THR A 178 -6.28 -1.77 -12.23
N ALA A 179 -6.94 -0.81 -11.60
CA ALA A 179 -7.46 0.38 -12.28
C ALA A 179 -6.91 1.66 -11.63
N SER A 180 -6.69 2.70 -12.43
CA SER A 180 -6.13 3.95 -11.91
C SER A 180 -6.52 5.19 -12.68
N LEU A 181 -6.38 6.35 -12.02
CA LEU A 181 -6.58 7.67 -12.59
C LEU A 181 -5.22 8.27 -12.96
N HIS A 182 -4.88 8.34 -14.26
CA HIS A 182 -3.65 9.03 -14.70
C HIS A 182 -3.91 10.44 -15.24
N VAL A 183 -5.04 10.61 -15.92
CA VAL A 183 -5.36 11.82 -16.66
C VAL A 183 -6.52 12.61 -16.05
N SER A 184 -6.63 13.89 -16.43
CA SER A 184 -7.77 14.75 -16.09
C SER A 184 -8.08 14.84 -14.58
N LEU A 185 -7.06 14.75 -13.72
CA LEU A 185 -7.21 14.72 -12.26
C LEU A 185 -7.76 16.04 -11.67
N SER A 186 -7.66 17.14 -12.41
CA SER A 186 -8.18 18.45 -12.02
C SER A 186 -9.66 18.66 -12.38
N GLN A 187 -10.36 17.62 -12.84
CA GLN A 187 -11.80 17.67 -13.07
C GLN A 187 -12.56 17.97 -11.75
N PRO A 188 -13.78 18.52 -11.82
CA PRO A 188 -14.61 18.72 -10.64
C PRO A 188 -14.81 17.42 -9.84
N ARG A 189 -14.92 17.53 -8.51
CA ARG A 189 -15.12 16.38 -7.59
C ARG A 189 -16.14 15.38 -8.11
N GLU A 190 -17.30 15.86 -8.56
CA GLU A 190 -18.37 14.99 -9.08
C GLU A 190 -17.88 14.07 -10.21
N GLN A 191 -17.06 14.57 -11.14
CA GLN A 191 -16.56 13.81 -12.26
C GLN A 191 -15.46 12.82 -11.84
N VAL A 192 -14.50 13.23 -11.01
CA VAL A 192 -13.46 12.30 -10.53
C VAL A 192 -14.04 11.24 -9.59
N MET A 193 -15.08 11.57 -8.85
CA MET A 193 -15.85 10.62 -8.04
C MET A 193 -16.63 9.64 -8.93
N LEU A 194 -17.30 10.09 -9.98
CA LEU A 194 -17.95 9.20 -10.94
C LEU A 194 -16.95 8.19 -11.53
N ARG A 195 -15.76 8.66 -11.92
CA ARG A 195 -14.68 7.84 -12.47
C ARG A 195 -14.23 6.76 -11.49
N ILE A 196 -13.82 7.15 -10.27
CA ILE A 196 -13.32 6.18 -9.29
C ILE A 196 -14.41 5.21 -8.83
N MET A 197 -15.66 5.67 -8.71
CA MET A 197 -16.80 4.82 -8.36
C MET A 197 -17.12 3.80 -9.46
N THR A 198 -16.95 4.18 -10.73
CA THR A 198 -17.14 3.26 -11.85
C THR A 198 -16.14 2.11 -11.78
N ALA A 199 -14.87 2.40 -11.47
CA ALA A 199 -13.85 1.37 -11.28
C ALA A 199 -14.12 0.49 -10.05
N LEU A 200 -14.44 1.09 -8.90
CA LEU A 200 -14.72 0.34 -7.66
C LEU A 200 -15.91 -0.62 -7.81
N ASN A 201 -16.95 -0.23 -8.55
CA ASN A 201 -18.15 -1.05 -8.77
C ASN A 201 -18.02 -2.03 -9.94
N ASN A 202 -16.89 -2.05 -10.65
CA ASN A 202 -16.69 -3.04 -11.71
C ASN A 202 -16.24 -4.37 -11.09
N PRO A 203 -16.95 -5.49 -11.34
CA PRO A 203 -16.67 -6.78 -10.70
C PRO A 203 -15.29 -7.34 -11.08
N HIS A 204 -14.74 -6.93 -12.22
CA HIS A 204 -13.43 -7.36 -12.68
C HIS A 204 -12.28 -6.54 -12.10
N VAL A 205 -12.51 -5.34 -11.53
CA VAL A 205 -11.42 -4.50 -10.98
C VAL A 205 -11.08 -4.94 -9.57
N ASP A 206 -9.89 -5.50 -9.38
CA ASP A 206 -9.43 -6.08 -8.11
C ASP A 206 -8.78 -5.06 -7.20
N MET A 207 -8.05 -4.11 -7.79
CA MET A 207 -7.31 -3.09 -7.05
C MET A 207 -7.44 -1.71 -7.69
N ILE A 208 -7.49 -0.67 -6.86
CA ILE A 208 -7.27 0.71 -7.30
C ILE A 208 -5.82 1.10 -6.97
N ALA A 209 -5.00 1.34 -8.00
CA ALA A 209 -3.63 1.83 -7.84
C ALA A 209 -3.60 3.32 -7.53
N HIS A 210 -2.66 3.72 -6.66
CA HIS A 210 -2.38 5.09 -6.21
C HIS A 210 -3.60 6.02 -6.33
N PRO A 211 -4.63 5.84 -5.46
CA PRO A 211 -6.01 6.23 -5.78
C PRO A 211 -6.25 7.70 -6.11
N THR A 212 -5.43 8.61 -5.55
CA THR A 212 -5.56 10.05 -5.82
C THR A 212 -4.78 10.49 -7.07
N GLY A 213 -3.83 9.68 -7.56
CA GLY A 213 -2.96 10.00 -8.69
C GLY A 213 -1.98 11.15 -8.40
N ARG A 214 -1.73 11.49 -7.13
CA ARG A 214 -0.82 12.59 -6.74
C ARG A 214 0.63 12.30 -7.13
N LEU A 215 1.38 13.38 -7.37
CA LEU A 215 2.84 13.35 -7.47
C LEU A 215 3.43 14.41 -6.54
N LEU A 216 4.40 14.05 -5.71
CA LEU A 216 5.01 14.90 -4.72
C LEU A 216 6.36 15.42 -5.23
N PRO A 217 6.63 16.74 -5.18
CA PRO A 217 5.72 17.83 -4.79
C PRO A 217 4.87 18.37 -5.96
N ASP A 218 4.99 17.79 -7.15
CA ASP A 218 4.68 18.46 -8.42
C ASP A 218 3.19 18.53 -8.80
N ARG A 219 2.36 17.57 -8.37
CA ARG A 219 0.95 17.46 -8.78
C ARG A 219 0.05 17.08 -7.60
N PRO A 220 -0.92 17.92 -7.19
CA PRO A 220 -1.92 17.49 -6.23
C PRO A 220 -2.75 16.32 -6.80
N GLY A 221 -3.22 15.43 -5.91
CA GLY A 221 -4.13 14.36 -6.31
C GLY A 221 -5.52 14.90 -6.67
N ALA A 222 -6.33 14.04 -7.31
CA ALA A 222 -7.73 14.30 -7.58
C ALA A 222 -8.50 14.61 -6.28
N ASP A 223 -9.49 15.50 -6.38
CA ASP A 223 -10.36 15.88 -5.27
C ASP A 223 -11.40 14.77 -5.00
N LEU A 224 -10.97 13.71 -4.32
CA LEU A 224 -11.80 12.56 -3.96
C LEU A 224 -12.40 12.71 -2.55
N ASP A 225 -13.66 12.32 -2.41
CA ASP A 225 -14.23 12.00 -1.09
C ASP A 225 -13.71 10.63 -0.65
N MET A 226 -12.61 10.65 0.09
CA MET A 226 -11.94 9.42 0.51
C MET A 226 -12.77 8.58 1.46
N GLU A 227 -13.67 9.16 2.25
CA GLU A 227 -14.55 8.35 3.11
C GLU A 227 -15.50 7.50 2.25
N GLN A 228 -16.08 8.10 1.21
CA GLN A 228 -16.93 7.37 0.26
C GLN A 228 -16.13 6.30 -0.53
N VAL A 229 -14.91 6.62 -0.96
CA VAL A 229 -14.01 5.66 -1.64
C VAL A 229 -13.72 4.46 -0.74
N LEU A 230 -13.33 4.68 0.52
CA LEU A 230 -13.02 3.62 1.46
C LEU A 230 -14.24 2.73 1.77
N GLN A 231 -15.41 3.33 2.03
CA GLN A 231 -16.64 2.56 2.28
C GLN A 231 -17.05 1.71 1.07
N THR A 232 -16.90 2.27 -0.14
CA THR A 232 -17.21 1.54 -1.37
C THR A 232 -16.25 0.36 -1.54
N ALA A 233 -14.94 0.58 -1.34
CA ALA A 233 -13.93 -0.48 -1.38
C ALA A 233 -14.22 -1.65 -0.41
N VAL A 234 -14.75 -1.37 0.79
CA VAL A 234 -15.24 -2.44 1.68
C VAL A 234 -16.39 -3.22 1.03
N SER A 235 -17.40 -2.51 0.52
CA SER A 235 -18.61 -3.13 -0.02
C SER A 235 -18.37 -3.93 -1.30
N THR A 236 -17.39 -3.53 -2.12
CA THR A 236 -17.03 -4.18 -3.39
C THR A 236 -15.84 -5.12 -3.24
N GLN A 237 -15.27 -5.23 -2.03
CA GLN A 237 -14.04 -5.95 -1.74
C GLN A 237 -12.85 -5.54 -2.63
N THR A 238 -12.87 -4.31 -3.15
CA THR A 238 -11.77 -3.80 -3.98
C THR A 238 -10.59 -3.41 -3.09
N ILE A 239 -9.40 -3.88 -3.46
CA ILE A 239 -8.14 -3.58 -2.77
C ILE A 239 -7.76 -2.12 -3.05
N LEU A 240 -7.23 -1.41 -2.06
CA LEU A 240 -6.62 -0.09 -2.28
C LEU A 240 -5.11 -0.12 -2.10
N GLU A 241 -4.40 0.48 -3.04
CA GLU A 241 -2.95 0.52 -3.02
C GLU A 241 -2.37 1.58 -2.08
N ILE A 242 -1.31 1.20 -1.37
CA ILE A 242 -0.32 2.06 -0.74
C ILE A 242 0.93 2.01 -1.62
N ASN A 243 1.03 2.95 -2.53
CA ASN A 243 2.13 3.03 -3.47
C ASN A 243 3.40 3.50 -2.75
N ALA A 244 4.44 2.67 -2.76
CA ALA A 244 5.66 2.88 -2.01
C ALA A 244 6.62 3.88 -2.68
N ASN A 245 6.36 4.30 -3.93
CA ASN A 245 7.20 5.28 -4.60
C ASN A 245 7.18 6.62 -3.83
N PRO A 246 8.33 7.19 -3.41
CA PRO A 246 8.39 8.46 -2.69
C PRO A 246 7.78 9.64 -3.44
N ALA A 247 7.75 9.58 -4.78
CA ALA A 247 7.07 10.57 -5.60
C ALA A 247 5.54 10.45 -5.49
N ARG A 248 4.98 9.35 -4.97
CA ARG A 248 3.53 9.13 -4.82
C ARG A 248 3.11 9.05 -3.35
N LEU A 249 3.60 8.04 -2.63
CA LEU A 249 3.17 7.68 -1.26
C LEU A 249 1.65 7.63 -1.10
N ASP A 250 0.95 7.07 -2.08
CA ASP A 250 -0.50 7.14 -2.18
C ASP A 250 -1.08 5.72 -2.07
N LEU A 251 -1.81 5.36 -1.02
CA LEU A 251 -2.51 6.20 -0.04
C LEU A 251 -1.67 6.90 1.04
N ARG A 252 -2.15 8.07 1.48
CA ARG A 252 -1.66 8.79 2.68
C ARG A 252 -1.88 7.98 3.95
N ASP A 253 -0.96 8.10 4.91
CA ASP A 253 -1.03 7.41 6.21
C ASP A 253 -2.37 7.60 6.96
N SER A 254 -2.96 8.79 6.92
CA SER A 254 -4.27 9.07 7.53
C SER A 254 -5.42 8.33 6.85
N HIS A 255 -5.35 8.13 5.54
CA HIS A 255 -6.33 7.33 4.80
C HIS A 255 -6.10 5.85 5.04
N VAL A 256 -4.85 5.40 5.15
CA VAL A 256 -4.53 4.03 5.60
C VAL A 256 -5.12 3.77 6.97
N ARG A 257 -4.97 4.70 7.93
CA ARG A 257 -5.58 4.58 9.26
C ARG A 257 -7.09 4.38 9.17
N ARG A 258 -7.76 5.23 8.39
CA ARG A 258 -9.20 5.13 8.21
C ARG A 258 -9.62 3.83 7.49
N ALA A 259 -8.83 3.39 6.51
CA ALA A 259 -9.03 2.15 5.79
C ALA A 259 -8.96 0.93 6.73
N VAL A 260 -7.97 0.89 7.63
CA VAL A 260 -7.83 -0.15 8.66
C VAL A 260 -9.05 -0.17 9.60
N GLU A 261 -9.52 1.01 10.05
CA GLU A 261 -10.72 1.10 10.91
C GLU A 261 -12.01 0.61 10.23
N LEU A 262 -12.12 0.80 8.92
CA LEU A 262 -13.26 0.36 8.11
C LEU A 262 -13.16 -1.11 7.67
N GLY A 263 -12.00 -1.74 7.81
CA GLY A 263 -11.76 -3.11 7.34
C GLY A 263 -11.49 -3.20 5.83
N VAL A 264 -10.98 -2.13 5.21
CA VAL A 264 -10.55 -2.17 3.80
C VAL A 264 -9.32 -3.05 3.65
N THR A 265 -9.31 -3.87 2.61
CA THR A 265 -8.15 -4.66 2.22
C THR A 265 -7.16 -3.78 1.45
N LEU A 266 -5.88 -3.84 1.82
CA LEU A 266 -4.84 -2.93 1.32
C LEU A 266 -3.70 -3.68 0.65
N ALA A 267 -3.03 -3.05 -0.29
CA ALA A 267 -1.79 -3.54 -0.91
C ALA A 267 -0.64 -2.55 -0.72
N ILE A 268 0.60 -3.02 -0.66
CA ILE A 268 1.82 -2.20 -0.66
C ILE A 268 2.63 -2.58 -1.89
N ASN A 269 2.70 -1.70 -2.89
CA ASN A 269 3.38 -2.01 -4.14
C ASN A 269 4.37 -0.90 -4.51
N CYS A 270 5.42 -1.25 -5.25
CA CYS A 270 6.47 -0.30 -5.60
C CYS A 270 6.18 0.52 -6.86
N ASP A 271 5.22 0.09 -7.70
CA ASP A 271 5.01 0.67 -9.04
C ASP A 271 6.35 0.65 -9.82
N ALA A 272 6.92 -0.56 -9.85
CA ALA A 272 8.30 -0.76 -10.26
C ALA A 272 8.41 -0.74 -11.79
N HIS A 273 9.21 0.18 -12.30
CA HIS A 273 9.56 0.29 -13.72
C HIS A 273 10.99 -0.23 -14.00
N HIS A 274 11.73 -0.54 -12.94
CA HIS A 274 13.08 -1.08 -12.95
C HIS A 274 13.29 -1.91 -11.67
N VAL A 275 14.19 -2.89 -11.69
CA VAL A 275 14.44 -3.78 -10.54
C VAL A 275 14.88 -3.05 -9.27
N ASP A 276 15.53 -1.90 -9.40
CA ASP A 276 15.97 -1.09 -8.26
C ASP A 276 14.79 -0.45 -7.51
N HIS A 277 13.61 -0.33 -8.13
CA HIS A 277 12.43 0.24 -7.49
C HIS A 277 11.86 -0.68 -6.41
N PHE A 278 12.21 -1.97 -6.38
CA PHE A 278 11.85 -2.85 -5.26
C PHE A 278 12.44 -2.38 -3.93
N GLU A 279 13.54 -1.61 -3.95
CA GLU A 279 14.12 -1.02 -2.74
C GLU A 279 13.22 0.07 -2.13
N LEU A 280 12.21 0.56 -2.84
CA LEU A 280 11.28 1.58 -2.35
C LEU A 280 10.25 1.01 -1.36
N LEU A 281 10.11 -0.31 -1.27
CA LEU A 281 9.09 -0.99 -0.46
C LEU A 281 9.04 -0.49 1.00
N HIS A 282 10.18 -0.15 1.60
CA HIS A 282 10.27 0.34 2.96
C HIS A 282 9.45 1.63 3.22
N TYR A 283 9.28 2.49 2.21
CA TYR A 283 8.45 3.69 2.32
C TYR A 283 6.95 3.35 2.41
N GLY A 284 6.52 2.36 1.62
CA GLY A 284 5.16 1.83 1.66
C GLY A 284 4.86 1.15 2.99
N VAL A 285 5.78 0.30 3.48
CA VAL A 285 5.69 -0.34 4.80
C VAL A 285 5.60 0.69 5.92
N ALA A 286 6.48 1.71 5.93
CA ALA A 286 6.41 2.77 6.93
C ALA A 286 5.06 3.52 6.89
N THR A 287 4.54 3.80 5.69
CA THR A 287 3.22 4.43 5.50
C THR A 287 2.09 3.54 6.04
N ALA A 288 2.14 2.24 5.76
CA ALA A 288 1.21 1.25 6.27
C ALA A 288 1.24 1.15 7.80
N GLN A 289 2.43 1.12 8.40
CA GLN A 289 2.62 1.10 9.86
C GLN A 289 2.08 2.36 10.53
N ARG A 290 2.28 3.55 9.94
CA ARG A 290 1.70 4.81 10.43
C ARG A 290 0.17 4.80 10.41
N GLY A 291 -0.43 4.05 9.50
CA GLY A 291 -1.87 3.76 9.47
C GLY A 291 -2.30 2.57 10.35
N TRP A 292 -1.38 1.97 11.10
CA TRP A 292 -1.59 0.79 11.95
C TRP A 292 -2.01 -0.47 11.19
N ALA A 293 -1.66 -0.56 9.91
CA ALA A 293 -1.94 -1.75 9.12
C ALA A 293 -1.14 -2.96 9.64
N THR A 294 -1.80 -4.11 9.72
CA THR A 294 -1.20 -5.38 10.13
C THR A 294 -0.99 -6.28 8.91
N ALA A 295 -0.28 -7.40 9.07
CA ALA A 295 -0.15 -8.38 7.99
C ALA A 295 -1.52 -8.91 7.51
N GLU A 296 -2.50 -9.06 8.40
CA GLU A 296 -3.83 -9.52 7.98
C GLU A 296 -4.50 -8.56 6.99
N THR A 297 -4.31 -7.25 7.16
CA THR A 297 -4.90 -6.21 6.31
C THR A 297 -4.18 -6.02 4.96
N ILE A 298 -2.94 -6.52 4.85
CA ILE A 298 -2.06 -6.29 3.68
C ILE A 298 -1.95 -7.55 2.83
N VAL A 299 -2.54 -7.53 1.62
CA VAL A 299 -2.59 -8.69 0.71
C VAL A 299 -1.22 -9.18 0.28
N ASN A 300 -0.23 -8.29 0.24
CA ASN A 300 1.14 -8.65 -0.13
C ASN A 300 1.82 -9.57 0.88
N SER A 301 1.24 -9.80 2.06
CA SER A 301 1.73 -10.77 3.04
C SER A 301 1.05 -12.13 2.95
N TRP A 302 0.07 -12.27 2.06
CA TRP A 302 -0.72 -13.49 1.94
C TRP A 302 0.00 -14.49 1.03
N PRO A 303 -0.11 -15.80 1.29
CA PRO A 303 0.22 -16.80 0.29
C PRO A 303 -0.67 -16.63 -0.95
N ILE A 304 -0.14 -16.91 -2.15
CA ILE A 304 -0.87 -16.74 -3.41
C ILE A 304 -2.25 -17.43 -3.42
N ALA A 305 -2.37 -18.62 -2.81
CA ALA A 305 -3.63 -19.34 -2.73
C ALA A 305 -4.72 -18.56 -1.97
N LYS A 306 -4.35 -17.79 -0.93
CA LYS A 306 -5.28 -16.93 -0.20
C LYS A 306 -5.67 -15.71 -1.04
N LEU A 307 -4.73 -15.11 -1.77
CA LEU A 307 -5.05 -14.02 -2.70
C LEU A 307 -6.04 -14.49 -3.76
N LEU A 308 -5.77 -15.60 -4.45
CA LEU A 308 -6.65 -16.12 -5.51
C LEU A 308 -8.04 -16.49 -4.98
N ALA A 309 -8.15 -17.05 -3.78
CA ALA A 309 -9.44 -17.33 -3.16
C ALA A 309 -10.23 -16.03 -2.87
N PHE A 310 -9.56 -15.00 -2.34
CA PHE A 310 -10.18 -13.69 -2.11
C PHE A 310 -10.70 -13.05 -3.41
N LEU A 311 -9.93 -13.10 -4.49
CA LEU A 311 -10.34 -12.57 -5.79
C LEU A 311 -11.53 -13.32 -6.39
N GLN A 312 -11.60 -14.65 -6.20
CA GLN A 312 -12.73 -15.46 -6.65
C GLN A 312 -14.01 -15.16 -5.88
N GLU A 313 -13.93 -14.94 -4.56
CA GLU A 313 -15.09 -14.56 -3.74
C GLU A 313 -15.71 -13.23 -4.18
N LYS A 314 -14.87 -12.26 -4.58
CA LYS A 314 -15.32 -10.96 -5.09
C LYS A 314 -16.08 -11.04 -6.42
N GLN A 315 -15.74 -12.00 -7.28
CA GLN A 315 -16.35 -12.16 -8.61
C GLN A 315 -17.72 -12.88 -8.58
N GLY A 316 -18.13 -13.43 -7.44
CA GLY A 316 -19.35 -14.24 -7.25
C GLY A 316 -20.38 -13.65 -6.29
#